data_AF-A0A319B500-F1
#
_entry.id   AF-A0A319B500-F1
#
_cell.length_a   1.000
_cell.length_b   1.000
_cell.length_c   1.000
_cell.angle_alpha   90.00
_cell.angle_beta   90.00
_cell.angle_gamma   90.00
#
_symmetry.space_group_name_H-M   'P 1'
#
loop_
_entity.id
_entity.type
_entity.pdbx_description
1 polymer ?
#
loop_
_entity_poly.entity_id
_entity_poly.type
_entity_poly.pdbx_seq_one_letter_code
_entity_poly.pdbx_strand_id
1 'polypeptide(L)'
;MASLISKEDENDESMLHVQADALIVAAGNSQVPHDVPSQLAGVEGRIAHSSAYDESFMQEVADKKLRVLIVGGGESGADISADLCEQSPNLTVWLRRPPCVAIRYLNRLDETQQIKSNQTVDFPVSIFLESITTNRLGAAQNVYLYTLYRRAVFYNGLILSTRERWFLERLAPAFFRSDQSTVITKSSRLCQALDSEKLGAIITPYVSACGQTCEFSLPDGTKQRREFDVILLCHGFRTEFPWLQLPDGIPFSANPRSWFLHCFPEGLGDCLFFLGYARPGQGGIPPAAEMLSQYIALLLRGLLLRGERQLPADYAAQARRDGAAEREYYCISPDVNSMVDYNAFMESVARRIGCETYMPLSCVIFFNLHILTVAFMALRCCSTTLIPFSMSTLLVLWAGTAISLCTLHNGLLIKWWLYPHWGVWYRYRDPGANPSLLNALLTRLSLRNSIVLDPLFITYLVWFALSTYIQRLLLIVLFVPSALLSAMGVRFPEAWGGLLRPKLFVLHGCELRLSDLFLP
;
A
#
# COMPACT_ATOMS: atom_id res chain seq x y z
N MET A 1 -23.85 -12.64 27.65
CA MET A 1 -25.20 -12.60 28.23
C MET A 1 -25.28 -11.29 29.01
N ALA A 2 -25.89 -10.25 28.43
CA ALA A 2 -25.86 -8.90 29.01
C ALA A 2 -26.74 -8.87 30.28
N SER A 3 -26.20 -8.43 31.41
CA SER A 3 -26.92 -8.34 32.68
C SER A 3 -27.08 -6.90 33.14
N LEU A 4 -28.35 -6.51 33.29
CA LEU A 4 -28.94 -5.55 34.24
C LEU A 4 -28.41 -4.11 34.27
N ILE A 5 -29.22 -3.24 33.67
CA ILE A 5 -29.24 -1.77 33.80
C ILE A 5 -29.82 -1.43 35.18
N SER A 6 -29.07 -0.69 36.00
CA SER A 6 -29.64 0.05 37.13
C SER A 6 -30.01 1.47 36.65
N LYS A 7 -31.24 1.87 36.93
CA LYS A 7 -31.74 3.23 36.69
C LYS A 7 -31.59 4.00 37.99
N GLU A 8 -30.69 4.97 38.02
CA GLU A 8 -30.77 6.08 38.98
C GLU A 8 -30.63 7.42 38.24
N ASP A 9 -31.61 8.27 38.53
CA ASP A 9 -31.74 9.72 38.43
C ASP A 9 -31.93 10.45 37.08
N GLU A 10 -33.09 11.11 37.00
CA GLU A 10 -33.61 11.96 35.94
C GLU A 10 -33.05 13.39 36.04
N ASN A 11 -31.99 13.70 35.28
CA ASN A 11 -31.78 14.96 34.55
C ASN A 11 -30.39 14.95 33.88
N ASP A 12 -30.26 14.15 32.83
CA ASP A 12 -29.23 14.30 31.80
C ASP A 12 -29.67 13.40 30.64
N GLU A 13 -29.30 13.72 29.40
CA GLU A 13 -29.54 12.86 28.23
C GLU A 13 -29.28 11.39 28.62
N SER A 14 -30.28 10.51 28.49
CA SER A 14 -30.27 9.19 29.14
C SER A 14 -29.01 8.39 28.79
N MET A 15 -28.02 8.43 29.69
CA MET A 15 -26.73 7.78 29.53
C MET A 15 -26.92 6.27 29.64
N LEU A 16 -26.71 5.56 28.52
CA LEU A 16 -26.75 4.10 28.50
C LEU A 16 -25.37 3.54 28.85
N HIS A 17 -25.28 2.86 29.99
CA HIS A 17 -24.07 2.13 30.37
C HIS A 17 -24.13 0.69 29.82
N VAL A 18 -23.13 0.31 29.02
CA VAL A 18 -22.99 -1.04 28.47
C VAL A 18 -21.65 -1.61 28.89
N GLN A 19 -21.67 -2.77 29.56
CA GLN A 19 -20.48 -3.55 29.83
C GLN A 19 -20.26 -4.55 28.70
N ALA A 20 -19.04 -4.60 28.17
CA ALA A 20 -18.63 -5.54 27.12
C ALA A 20 -17.29 -6.17 27.49
N ASP A 21 -17.06 -7.40 27.03
CA ASP A 21 -15.79 -8.11 27.24
C ASP A 21 -14.65 -7.51 26.40
N ALA A 22 -15.00 -6.87 25.28
CA ALA A 22 -14.06 -6.28 24.35
C ALA A 22 -14.66 -5.09 23.58
N LEU A 23 -13.80 -4.17 23.15
CA LEU A 23 -14.12 -3.01 22.31
C LEU A 23 -13.33 -3.07 21.00
N ILE A 24 -14.04 -2.97 19.87
CA ILE A 24 -13.45 -2.80 18.55
C ILE A 24 -13.71 -1.38 18.05
N VAL A 25 -12.64 -0.63 17.84
CA VAL A 25 -12.67 0.76 17.39
C VAL A 25 -12.49 0.81 15.87
N ALA A 26 -13.54 1.22 15.17
CA ALA A 26 -13.55 1.37 13.70
C ALA A 26 -13.90 2.80 13.28
N ALA A 27 -13.40 3.80 14.01
CA ALA A 27 -13.71 5.23 13.81
C ALA A 27 -12.93 5.90 12.67
N GLY A 28 -12.08 5.16 11.95
CA GLY A 28 -11.23 5.69 10.87
C GLY A 28 -10.06 6.55 11.37
N ASN A 29 -9.17 6.95 10.45
CA ASN A 29 -7.95 7.71 10.75
C ASN A 29 -8.01 9.19 10.31
N SER A 30 -8.91 9.54 9.39
CA SER A 30 -9.14 10.91 8.93
C SER A 30 -10.16 11.62 9.83
N GLN A 31 -9.79 11.90 11.07
CA GLN A 31 -10.72 12.41 12.09
C GLN A 31 -10.64 13.91 12.25
N VAL A 32 -9.51 14.42 12.75
CA VAL A 32 -9.34 15.83 13.09
C VAL A 32 -8.43 16.49 12.06
N PRO A 33 -8.87 17.57 11.38
CA PRO A 33 -7.99 18.35 10.51
C PRO A 33 -6.70 18.76 11.21
N HIS A 34 -5.56 18.72 10.51
CA HIS A 34 -4.34 19.29 11.07
C HIS A 34 -4.46 20.81 11.22
N ASP A 35 -3.87 21.33 12.30
CA ASP A 35 -3.78 22.77 12.57
C ASP A 35 -3.07 23.52 11.44
N VAL A 36 -3.36 24.81 11.32
CA VAL A 36 -2.72 25.69 10.33
C VAL A 36 -1.19 25.61 10.47
N PRO A 37 -0.43 25.39 9.39
CA PRO A 37 1.02 25.31 9.46
C PRO A 37 1.59 26.65 9.95
N SER A 38 2.62 26.60 10.78
CA SER A 38 3.24 27.81 11.35
C SER A 38 3.70 28.81 10.29
N GLN A 39 4.08 28.33 9.09
CA GLN A 39 4.49 29.16 7.96
C GLN A 39 3.36 30.04 7.41
N LEU A 40 2.10 29.68 7.70
CA LEU A 40 0.89 30.37 7.28
C LEU A 40 0.16 31.04 8.46
N ALA A 41 0.77 31.11 9.64
CA ALA A 41 0.14 31.67 10.84
C ALA A 41 -0.16 33.18 10.73
N GLY A 42 0.58 33.91 9.88
CA GLY A 42 0.39 35.35 9.67
C GLY A 42 -0.70 35.74 8.66
N VAL A 43 -1.52 34.78 8.23
CA VAL A 43 -2.61 35.02 7.28
C VAL A 43 -3.81 35.65 7.99
N GLU A 44 -4.28 36.80 7.50
CA GLU A 44 -5.45 37.53 8.06
C GLU A 44 -6.72 37.32 7.21
N GLY A 45 -6.78 36.23 6.44
CA GLY A 45 -7.87 35.89 5.52
C GLY A 45 -8.58 34.57 5.82
N ARG A 46 -9.43 34.11 4.89
CA ARG A 46 -10.15 32.84 5.03
C ARG A 46 -9.19 31.66 4.86
N ILE A 47 -9.07 30.85 5.91
CA ILE A 47 -8.41 29.55 5.85
C ILE A 47 -9.48 28.46 6.00
N ALA A 48 -9.50 27.52 5.07
CA ALA A 48 -10.36 26.35 5.12
C ALA A 48 -9.52 25.08 5.05
N HIS A 49 -10.01 23.99 5.64
CA HIS A 49 -9.42 22.67 5.46
C HIS A 49 -10.17 21.90 4.37
N SER A 50 -9.54 20.92 3.74
CA SER A 50 -10.16 20.08 2.70
C SER A 50 -11.41 19.33 3.16
N SER A 51 -11.64 19.19 4.47
CA SER A 51 -12.88 18.66 5.05
C SER A 51 -14.09 19.58 4.91
N ALA A 52 -13.88 20.86 4.62
CA ALA A 52 -14.93 21.84 4.34
C ALA A 52 -15.08 22.12 2.83
N TYR A 53 -14.44 21.32 1.97
CA TYR A 53 -14.57 21.44 0.52
C TYR A 53 -15.82 20.69 0.05
N ASP A 54 -16.73 21.41 -0.60
CA ASP A 54 -17.96 20.89 -1.17
C ASP A 54 -18.37 21.70 -2.42
N GLU A 55 -19.52 21.38 -3.02
CA GLU A 55 -20.05 22.08 -4.20
C GLU A 55 -20.29 23.57 -3.93
N SER A 56 -20.68 23.95 -2.71
CA SER A 56 -20.92 25.36 -2.36
C SER A 56 -19.63 26.16 -2.33
N PHE A 57 -18.55 25.58 -1.79
CA PHE A 57 -17.21 26.16 -1.84
C PHE A 57 -16.74 26.33 -3.29
N MET A 58 -16.96 25.33 -4.15
CA MET A 58 -16.60 25.40 -5.56
C MET A 58 -17.33 26.54 -6.29
N GLN A 59 -18.66 26.63 -6.12
CA GLN A 59 -19.48 27.68 -6.72
C GLN A 59 -19.04 29.07 -6.24
N GLU A 60 -18.80 29.22 -4.94
CA GLU A 60 -18.35 30.50 -4.39
C GLU A 60 -17.01 30.96 -5.00
N VAL A 61 -16.04 30.04 -5.13
CA VAL A 61 -14.75 30.33 -5.75
C VAL A 61 -14.93 30.78 -7.20
N ALA A 62 -15.83 30.14 -7.95
CA ALA A 62 -16.12 30.48 -9.35
C ALA A 62 -16.83 31.84 -9.47
N ASP A 63 -17.92 32.04 -8.74
CA ASP A 63 -18.79 33.22 -8.82
C ASP A 63 -18.05 34.49 -8.38
N LYS A 64 -17.30 34.40 -7.29
CA LYS A 64 -16.53 35.52 -6.74
C LYS A 64 -15.12 35.62 -7.35
N LYS A 65 -14.74 34.69 -8.22
CA LYS A 65 -13.42 34.61 -8.87
C LYS A 65 -12.25 34.65 -7.87
N LEU A 66 -12.42 33.95 -6.75
CA LEU A 66 -11.46 33.98 -5.64
C LEU A 66 -10.08 33.44 -6.08
N ARG A 67 -9.04 34.09 -5.59
CA ARG A 67 -7.64 33.62 -5.67
C ARG A 67 -7.41 32.61 -4.57
N VAL A 68 -7.24 31.34 -4.93
CA VAL A 68 -7.13 30.25 -3.95
C VAL A 68 -5.72 29.66 -3.95
N LEU A 69 -5.14 29.58 -2.76
CA LEU A 69 -3.92 28.81 -2.51
C LEU A 69 -4.30 27.43 -1.98
N ILE A 70 -4.02 26.37 -2.74
CA ILE A 70 -4.20 24.99 -2.30
C ILE A 70 -2.89 24.49 -1.71
N VAL A 71 -2.92 23.97 -0.48
CA VAL A 71 -1.72 23.57 0.27
C VAL A 71 -1.63 22.05 0.36
N GLY A 72 -0.67 21.46 -0.36
CA GLY A 72 -0.38 20.02 -0.32
C GLY A 72 -0.81 19.24 -1.58
N GLY A 73 -0.07 18.16 -1.85
CA GLY A 73 -0.22 17.32 -3.06
C GLY A 73 -0.53 15.84 -2.74
N GLY A 74 -1.11 15.57 -1.57
CA GLY A 74 -1.68 14.25 -1.28
C GLY A 74 -2.92 14.00 -2.14
N GLU A 75 -3.62 12.88 -1.92
CA GLU A 75 -4.81 12.49 -2.70
C GLU A 75 -5.85 13.62 -2.80
N SER A 76 -6.32 14.14 -1.66
CA SER A 76 -7.31 15.23 -1.63
C SER A 76 -6.78 16.50 -2.32
N GLY A 77 -5.51 16.85 -2.10
CA GLY A 77 -4.91 18.02 -2.74
C GLY A 77 -4.86 17.88 -4.26
N ALA A 78 -4.56 16.69 -4.78
CA ALA A 78 -4.51 16.44 -6.21
C ALA A 78 -5.89 16.49 -6.86
N ASP A 79 -6.90 15.84 -6.25
CA ASP A 79 -8.27 15.81 -6.78
C ASP A 79 -8.93 17.19 -6.70
N ILE A 80 -8.88 17.84 -5.53
CA ILE A 80 -9.44 19.19 -5.33
C ILE A 80 -8.81 20.21 -6.29
N SER A 81 -7.48 20.14 -6.50
CA SER A 81 -6.82 21.06 -7.43
C SER A 81 -7.30 20.88 -8.86
N ALA A 82 -7.49 19.63 -9.29
CA ALA A 82 -7.97 19.32 -10.63
C ALA A 82 -9.46 19.64 -10.82
N ASP A 83 -10.28 19.46 -9.79
CA ASP A 83 -11.70 19.81 -9.83
C ASP A 83 -11.91 21.33 -9.83
N LEU A 84 -11.20 22.04 -8.97
CA LEU A 84 -11.38 23.48 -8.82
C LEU A 84 -10.82 24.26 -10.02
N CYS A 85 -9.76 23.78 -10.69
CA CYS A 85 -9.15 24.48 -11.83
C CYS A 85 -10.02 24.50 -13.07
N GLU A 86 -10.99 23.59 -13.19
CA GLU A 86 -11.99 23.66 -14.26
C GLU A 86 -13.01 24.79 -14.04
N GLN A 87 -13.16 25.27 -12.80
CA GLN A 87 -14.13 26.30 -12.43
C GLN A 87 -13.50 27.69 -12.26
N SER A 88 -12.20 27.76 -11.93
CA SER A 88 -11.50 29.03 -11.73
C SER A 88 -10.06 28.97 -12.25
N PRO A 89 -9.61 29.98 -13.02
CA PRO A 89 -8.21 30.10 -13.43
C PRO A 89 -7.31 30.67 -12.32
N ASN A 90 -7.88 31.17 -11.21
CA ASN A 90 -7.16 31.91 -10.17
C ASN A 90 -6.62 30.98 -9.06
N LEU A 91 -5.98 29.88 -9.45
CA LEU A 91 -5.52 28.85 -8.52
C LEU A 91 -4.00 28.72 -8.51
N THR A 92 -3.46 28.53 -7.32
CA THR A 92 -2.06 28.15 -7.13
C THR A 92 -1.98 26.98 -6.16
N VAL A 93 -1.28 25.93 -6.54
CA VAL A 93 -0.93 24.84 -5.62
C VAL A 93 0.44 25.11 -5.02
N TRP A 94 0.52 25.15 -3.71
CA TRP A 94 1.80 25.17 -3.00
C TRP A 94 2.16 23.79 -2.46
N LEU A 95 3.37 23.35 -2.81
CA LEU A 95 3.95 22.09 -2.42
C LEU A 95 5.30 22.35 -1.76
N ARG A 96 5.57 21.71 -0.62
CA ARG A 96 6.94 21.74 -0.04
C ARG A 96 7.96 21.01 -0.90
N ARG A 97 7.49 20.01 -1.65
CA ARG A 97 8.24 19.09 -2.50
C ARG A 97 7.26 18.38 -3.44
N PRO A 98 7.70 17.88 -4.61
CA PRO A 98 6.81 17.17 -5.50
C PRO A 98 6.19 15.91 -4.84
N PRO A 99 4.90 15.62 -5.03
CA PRO A 99 4.31 14.36 -4.60
C PRO A 99 4.80 13.18 -5.46
N CYS A 100 4.77 11.97 -4.88
CA CYS A 100 5.03 10.74 -5.63
C CYS A 100 3.74 10.29 -6.30
N VAL A 101 3.50 10.74 -7.54
CA VAL A 101 2.26 10.44 -8.26
C VAL A 101 2.36 9.09 -8.98
N ALA A 102 1.44 8.18 -8.68
CA ALA A 102 1.36 6.87 -9.30
C ALA A 102 0.78 6.92 -10.72
N ILE A 103 1.20 5.94 -11.52
CA ILE A 103 0.59 5.66 -12.81
C ILE A 103 -0.60 4.73 -12.59
N ARG A 104 -1.81 5.29 -12.52
CA ARG A 104 -3.05 4.49 -12.41
C ARG A 104 -3.33 3.68 -13.67
N TYR A 105 -3.14 4.32 -14.82
CA TYR A 105 -3.33 3.77 -16.17
C TYR A 105 -2.07 3.94 -17.01
N LEU A 106 -1.72 2.94 -17.83
CA LEU A 106 -0.53 2.94 -18.71
C LEU A 106 -0.64 3.81 -19.96
N ASN A 107 -1.45 4.85 -19.93
CA ASN A 107 -1.64 5.72 -21.06
C ASN A 107 -1.62 7.18 -20.60
N ARG A 108 -1.68 8.09 -21.57
CA ARG A 108 -1.76 9.54 -21.34
C ARG A 108 -3.18 10.07 -21.52
N LEU A 109 -4.18 9.19 -21.55
CA LEU A 109 -5.58 9.63 -21.64
C LEU A 109 -5.99 10.33 -20.35
N ASP A 110 -6.97 11.20 -20.45
CA ASP A 110 -7.56 11.88 -19.30
C ASP A 110 -8.02 10.85 -18.25
N GLU A 111 -7.60 11.05 -16.99
CA GLU A 111 -7.88 10.07 -15.95
C GLU A 111 -9.39 10.02 -15.61
N THR A 112 -10.05 11.18 -15.65
CA THR A 112 -11.48 11.32 -15.31
C THR A 112 -12.35 10.54 -16.30
N GLN A 113 -12.07 10.65 -17.60
CA GLN A 113 -12.76 9.90 -18.65
C GLN A 113 -12.57 8.38 -18.48
N GLN A 114 -11.36 7.94 -18.11
CA GLN A 114 -11.09 6.52 -17.88
C GLN A 114 -11.82 6.00 -16.64
N ILE A 115 -11.85 6.77 -15.55
CA ILE A 115 -12.63 6.41 -14.35
C ILE A 115 -14.11 6.27 -14.70
N LYS A 116 -14.69 7.24 -15.41
CA LYS A 116 -16.10 7.19 -15.86
C LYS A 116 -16.37 5.98 -16.75
N SER A 117 -15.48 5.67 -17.68
CA SER A 117 -15.58 4.47 -18.53
C SER A 117 -15.59 3.19 -17.69
N ASN A 118 -14.68 3.09 -16.72
CA ASN A 118 -14.58 1.91 -15.84
C ASN A 118 -15.81 1.72 -14.95
N GLN A 119 -16.51 2.78 -14.57
CA GLN A 119 -17.76 2.71 -13.81
C GLN A 119 -18.93 2.11 -14.61
N THR A 120 -18.83 2.05 -15.95
CA THR A 120 -19.87 1.46 -16.81
C THR A 120 -19.77 -0.07 -16.93
N VAL A 121 -18.76 -0.68 -16.30
CA VAL A 121 -18.48 -2.11 -16.39
C VAL A 121 -18.49 -2.72 -14.99
N ASP A 122 -19.20 -3.83 -14.80
CA ASP A 122 -19.32 -4.51 -13.49
C ASP A 122 -17.97 -4.99 -12.91
N PHE A 123 -16.97 -5.18 -13.77
CA PHE A 123 -15.61 -5.63 -13.43
C PHE A 123 -14.61 -4.97 -14.40
N PRO A 124 -14.24 -3.70 -14.16
CA PRO A 124 -13.26 -3.06 -15.02
C PRO A 124 -11.96 -3.87 -15.03
N VAL A 125 -11.27 -3.88 -16.18
CA VAL A 125 -9.93 -4.47 -16.28
C VAL A 125 -9.09 -3.93 -15.13
N SER A 126 -8.43 -4.83 -14.40
CA SER A 126 -7.63 -4.45 -13.24
C SER A 126 -6.67 -3.32 -13.64
N ILE A 127 -6.85 -2.16 -13.02
CA ILE A 127 -6.10 -0.95 -13.33
C ILE A 127 -4.62 -1.26 -13.21
N PHE A 128 -3.79 -0.72 -14.11
CA PHE A 128 -2.36 -1.07 -14.16
C PHE A 128 -1.69 -0.98 -12.79
N LEU A 129 -1.99 0.07 -12.03
CA LEU A 129 -1.43 0.26 -10.70
C LEU A 129 -1.70 -0.93 -9.78
N GLU A 130 -2.96 -1.34 -9.64
CA GLU A 130 -3.32 -2.48 -8.78
C GLU A 130 -2.67 -3.76 -9.32
N SER A 131 -2.79 -3.97 -10.64
CA SER A 131 -2.30 -5.14 -11.37
C SER A 131 -0.81 -5.37 -11.26
N ILE A 132 0.02 -4.40 -10.93
CA ILE A 132 1.49 -4.57 -10.83
C ILE A 132 2.05 -4.41 -9.41
N THR A 133 1.29 -3.78 -8.52
CA THR A 133 1.76 -3.42 -7.18
C THR A 133 1.31 -4.40 -6.12
N THR A 134 0.13 -4.98 -6.32
CA THR A 134 -0.52 -5.85 -5.34
C THR A 134 -0.59 -7.30 -5.78
N ASN A 135 -0.03 -7.68 -6.93
CA ASN A 135 0.01 -9.08 -7.33
C ASN A 135 1.20 -9.82 -6.68
N ARG A 136 1.14 -11.15 -6.69
CA ARG A 136 2.17 -12.00 -6.08
C ARG A 136 3.45 -12.07 -6.89
N LEU A 137 3.40 -11.98 -8.22
CA LEU A 137 4.59 -11.99 -9.06
C LEU A 137 5.55 -10.83 -8.72
N GLY A 138 4.99 -9.63 -8.48
CA GLY A 138 5.75 -8.46 -8.05
C GLY A 138 6.18 -8.51 -6.60
N ALA A 139 5.35 -9.09 -5.72
CA ALA A 139 5.68 -9.26 -4.32
C ALA A 139 6.73 -10.37 -4.08
N ALA A 140 6.82 -11.34 -5.01
CA ALA A 140 7.78 -12.43 -4.99
C ALA A 140 9.21 -11.98 -5.30
N GLN A 141 9.40 -10.73 -5.76
CA GLN A 141 10.71 -10.14 -6.02
C GLN A 141 11.21 -9.35 -4.83
N ASN A 142 12.52 -9.18 -4.74
CA ASN A 142 13.11 -8.23 -3.80
C ASN A 142 12.91 -6.78 -4.26
N VAL A 143 13.01 -5.83 -3.32
CA VAL A 143 12.73 -4.40 -3.58
C VAL A 143 13.62 -3.82 -4.69
N TYR A 144 14.85 -4.29 -4.82
CA TYR A 144 15.79 -3.79 -5.83
C TYR A 144 15.41 -4.21 -7.24
N LEU A 145 15.11 -5.51 -7.45
CA LEU A 145 14.67 -6.03 -8.74
C LEU A 145 13.33 -5.41 -9.17
N TYR A 146 12.40 -5.25 -8.23
CA TYR A 146 11.14 -4.56 -8.46
C TYR A 146 11.37 -3.11 -8.90
N THR A 147 12.27 -2.41 -8.20
CA THR A 147 12.59 -1.00 -8.45
C THR A 147 13.24 -0.76 -9.81
N LEU A 148 14.16 -1.63 -10.26
CA LEU A 148 14.82 -1.48 -11.55
C LEU A 148 13.82 -1.41 -12.70
N TYR A 149 12.81 -2.29 -12.70
CA TYR A 149 11.74 -2.20 -13.69
C TYR A 149 10.89 -0.95 -13.54
N ARG A 150 10.46 -0.62 -12.31
CA ARG A 150 9.65 0.58 -12.07
C ARG A 150 10.35 1.79 -12.66
N ARG A 151 11.64 1.98 -12.38
CA ARG A 151 12.42 3.07 -12.96
C ARG A 151 12.47 2.99 -14.48
N ALA A 152 12.75 1.82 -15.07
CA ALA A 152 12.77 1.67 -16.54
C ALA A 152 11.44 2.12 -17.19
N VAL A 153 10.29 1.82 -16.59
CA VAL A 153 8.97 2.29 -17.06
C VAL A 153 8.89 3.83 -17.06
N PHE A 154 9.38 4.49 -16.00
CA PHE A 154 9.39 5.96 -15.92
C PHE A 154 10.47 6.63 -16.78
N TYR A 155 11.55 5.91 -17.17
CA TYR A 155 12.60 6.43 -18.05
C TYR A 155 12.30 6.28 -19.55
N ASN A 156 11.42 5.35 -19.96
CA ASN A 156 11.17 5.04 -21.37
C ASN A 156 10.30 6.07 -22.13
N GLY A 157 10.03 7.26 -21.59
CA GLY A 157 9.16 8.26 -22.19
C GLY A 157 9.89 9.44 -22.86
N LEU A 158 9.74 9.58 -24.18
CA LEU A 158 10.00 10.81 -24.93
C LEU A 158 9.10 11.94 -24.38
N ILE A 159 9.72 13.06 -23.99
CA ILE A 159 9.17 14.19 -23.20
C ILE A 159 8.52 13.73 -21.89
N LEU A 160 9.21 13.98 -20.77
CA LEU A 160 8.72 13.66 -19.42
C LEU A 160 7.57 14.60 -19.03
N SER A 161 6.38 14.05 -18.85
CA SER A 161 5.22 14.71 -18.23
C SER A 161 5.57 15.21 -16.82
N THR A 162 4.80 16.15 -16.27
CA THR A 162 4.99 16.62 -14.88
C THR A 162 4.97 15.46 -13.88
N ARG A 163 4.10 14.46 -14.11
CA ARG A 163 4.03 13.23 -13.31
C ARG A 163 5.37 12.48 -13.26
N GLU A 164 5.98 12.23 -14.42
CA GLU A 164 7.24 11.46 -14.51
C GLU A 164 8.41 12.24 -13.90
N ARG A 165 8.49 13.56 -14.15
CA ARG A 165 9.49 14.43 -13.54
C ARG A 165 9.40 14.42 -12.01
N TRP A 166 8.20 14.65 -11.48
CA TRP A 166 7.95 14.67 -10.04
C TRP A 166 8.21 13.31 -9.40
N PHE A 167 7.83 12.21 -10.06
CA PHE A 167 8.14 10.87 -9.58
C PHE A 167 9.65 10.64 -9.44
N LEU A 168 10.44 10.98 -10.46
CA LEU A 168 11.90 10.81 -10.43
C LEU A 168 12.56 11.72 -9.40
N GLU A 169 12.15 12.98 -9.31
CA GLU A 169 12.68 13.96 -8.34
C GLU A 169 12.36 13.52 -6.90
N ARG A 170 11.11 13.16 -6.64
CA ARG A 170 10.65 12.73 -5.31
C ARG A 170 11.41 11.52 -4.79
N LEU A 171 11.80 10.62 -5.68
CA LEU A 171 12.41 9.33 -5.34
C LEU A 171 13.95 9.32 -5.47
N ALA A 172 14.56 10.44 -5.85
CA ALA A 172 16.02 10.57 -5.93
C ALA A 172 16.74 10.16 -4.61
N PRO A 173 16.25 10.52 -3.40
CA PRO A 173 16.92 10.14 -2.14
C PRO A 173 16.89 8.64 -1.83
N ALA A 174 16.00 7.86 -2.45
CA ALA A 174 15.86 6.43 -2.23
C ALA A 174 15.87 5.66 -3.56
N PHE A 175 16.89 5.93 -4.40
CA PHE A 175 16.99 5.44 -5.77
C PHE A 175 16.66 3.94 -5.93
N PHE A 176 17.24 3.09 -5.07
CA PHE A 176 17.11 1.64 -5.12
C PHE A 176 15.83 1.08 -4.50
N ARG A 177 15.02 1.91 -3.83
CA ARG A 177 13.73 1.53 -3.24
C ARG A 177 12.53 2.17 -3.93
N SER A 178 12.74 3.28 -4.64
CA SER A 178 11.72 3.97 -5.45
C SER A 178 10.42 4.21 -4.67
N ASP A 179 9.27 4.03 -5.31
CA ASP A 179 7.94 4.28 -4.77
C ASP A 179 7.58 3.44 -3.54
N GLN A 180 8.36 2.40 -3.23
CA GLN A 180 8.20 1.64 -1.99
C GLN A 180 8.61 2.44 -0.74
N SER A 181 9.41 3.50 -0.91
CA SER A 181 9.96 4.28 0.20
C SER A 181 9.11 5.47 0.67
N THR A 182 7.92 5.66 0.10
CA THR A 182 7.08 6.83 0.35
C THR A 182 5.58 6.50 0.25
N VAL A 183 4.75 7.39 0.80
CA VAL A 183 3.34 7.47 0.41
C VAL A 183 3.22 7.93 -1.04
N ILE A 184 2.19 7.43 -1.72
CA ILE A 184 1.91 7.63 -3.13
C ILE A 184 0.56 8.34 -3.28
N THR A 185 0.52 9.32 -4.18
CA THR A 185 -0.70 9.98 -4.64
C THR A 185 -1.19 9.25 -5.90
N LYS A 186 -2.39 8.68 -5.86
CA LYS A 186 -2.98 7.79 -6.87
C LYS A 186 -3.86 8.53 -7.88
N SER A 187 -3.91 9.85 -7.78
CA SER A 187 -4.50 10.76 -8.76
C SER A 187 -3.42 11.48 -9.55
N SER A 188 -3.41 11.28 -10.88
CA SER A 188 -2.55 12.00 -11.82
C SER A 188 -3.18 13.29 -12.35
N ARG A 189 -4.41 13.59 -11.94
CA ARG A 189 -5.21 14.73 -12.41
C ARG A 189 -4.52 16.08 -12.15
N LEU A 190 -3.86 16.23 -11.00
CA LEU A 190 -3.02 17.40 -10.70
C LEU A 190 -1.92 17.60 -11.75
N CYS A 191 -1.19 16.54 -12.11
CA CYS A 191 -0.14 16.63 -13.11
C CYS A 191 -0.71 16.93 -14.50
N GLN A 192 -1.87 16.37 -14.85
CA GLN A 192 -2.56 16.66 -16.11
C GLN A 192 -2.97 18.13 -16.20
N ALA A 193 -3.52 18.70 -15.11
CA ALA A 193 -3.88 20.12 -15.04
C ALA A 193 -2.64 21.03 -15.23
N LEU A 194 -1.52 20.69 -14.60
CA LEU A 194 -0.25 21.42 -14.74
C LEU A 194 0.34 21.31 -16.15
N ASP A 195 0.33 20.10 -16.75
CA ASP A 195 0.81 19.88 -18.12
C ASP A 195 -0.04 20.62 -19.16
N SER A 196 -1.33 20.84 -18.87
CA SER A 196 -2.25 21.62 -19.70
C SER A 196 -2.24 23.14 -19.43
N GLU A 197 -1.36 23.61 -18.55
CA GLU A 197 -1.22 25.03 -18.14
C GLU A 197 -2.49 25.65 -17.50
N LYS A 198 -3.49 24.83 -17.12
CA LYS A 198 -4.70 25.27 -16.41
C LYS A 198 -4.45 25.64 -14.95
N LEU A 199 -3.30 25.25 -14.40
CA LEU A 199 -2.97 25.38 -12.99
C LEU A 199 -1.49 25.76 -12.83
N GLY A 200 -1.19 26.60 -11.85
CA GLY A 200 0.18 26.89 -11.44
C GLY A 200 0.58 26.12 -10.17
N ALA A 201 1.81 25.60 -10.13
CA ALA A 201 2.40 25.03 -8.92
C ALA A 201 3.62 25.83 -8.46
N ILE A 202 3.72 26.08 -7.15
CA ILE A 202 4.90 26.61 -6.48
C ILE A 202 5.49 25.53 -5.60
N ILE A 203 6.73 25.13 -5.88
CA ILE A 203 7.42 24.06 -5.14
C ILE A 203 8.55 24.66 -4.32
N THR A 204 8.32 24.82 -3.01
CA THR A 204 9.35 25.25 -2.07
C THR A 204 8.93 24.93 -0.63
N PRO A 205 9.85 24.52 0.26
CA PRO A 205 9.56 24.40 1.69
C PRO A 205 9.43 25.77 2.39
N TYR A 206 9.85 26.85 1.74
CA TYR A 206 9.96 28.17 2.35
C TYR A 206 8.82 29.08 1.89
N VAL A 207 7.84 29.26 2.76
CA VAL A 207 6.78 30.28 2.62
C VAL A 207 6.70 31.10 3.91
N SER A 208 6.33 32.36 3.75
CA SER A 208 5.88 33.21 4.85
C SER A 208 4.62 33.92 4.41
N ALA A 209 3.73 34.20 5.34
CA ALA A 209 2.49 34.89 5.07
C ALA A 209 2.29 36.08 6.02
N CYS A 210 1.75 37.17 5.48
CA CYS A 210 1.40 38.38 6.22
C CYS A 210 0.17 39.00 5.56
N GLY A 211 -0.91 39.16 6.31
CA GLY A 211 -2.19 39.62 5.76
C GLY A 211 -2.75 38.61 4.76
N GLN A 212 -3.05 39.04 3.54
CA GLN A 212 -3.48 38.16 2.44
C GLN A 212 -2.32 37.73 1.51
N THR A 213 -1.10 38.20 1.78
CA THR A 213 0.05 37.97 0.92
C THR A 213 0.89 36.82 1.43
N CYS A 214 1.21 35.88 0.53
CA CYS A 214 2.21 34.84 0.75
C CYS A 214 3.47 35.15 -0.08
N GLU A 215 4.63 35.11 0.56
CA GLU A 215 5.94 35.17 -0.07
C GLU A 215 6.58 33.78 -0.08
N PHE A 216 6.89 33.27 -1.28
CA PHE A 216 7.54 32.00 -1.52
C PHE A 216 9.00 32.22 -1.92
N SER A 217 9.94 31.59 -1.23
CA SER A 217 11.37 31.65 -1.58
C SER A 217 11.75 30.41 -2.38
N LEU A 218 12.08 30.58 -3.65
CA LEU A 218 12.37 29.48 -4.57
C LEU A 218 13.82 28.98 -4.44
N PRO A 219 14.12 27.74 -4.89
CA PRO A 219 15.47 27.18 -4.81
C PRO A 219 16.54 27.97 -5.59
N ASP A 220 16.16 28.75 -6.60
CA ASP A 220 17.04 29.62 -7.38
C ASP A 220 17.34 30.97 -6.70
N GLY A 221 16.82 31.18 -5.48
CA GLY A 221 16.96 32.42 -4.72
C GLY A 221 15.94 33.49 -5.07
N THR A 222 15.08 33.26 -6.08
CA THR A 222 14.01 34.20 -6.41
C THR A 222 12.88 34.15 -5.39
N LYS A 223 12.18 35.27 -5.22
CA LYS A 223 11.02 35.37 -4.33
C LYS A 223 9.79 35.69 -5.15
N GLN A 224 8.72 34.91 -4.96
CA GLN A 224 7.43 35.19 -5.55
C GLN A 224 6.45 35.63 -4.46
N ARG A 225 5.84 36.80 -4.64
CA ARG A 225 4.76 37.29 -3.79
C ARG A 225 3.44 37.13 -4.52
N ARG A 226 2.46 36.52 -3.86
CA ARG A 226 1.10 36.37 -4.37
C ARG A 226 0.10 36.63 -3.26
N GLU A 227 -1.01 37.23 -3.63
CA GLU A 227 -2.15 37.47 -2.74
C GLU A 227 -3.22 36.39 -2.96
N PHE A 228 -3.83 35.96 -1.86
CA PHE A 228 -4.87 34.94 -1.87
C PHE A 228 -6.06 35.38 -1.02
N ASP A 229 -7.25 35.15 -1.56
CA ASP A 229 -8.52 35.42 -0.86
C ASP A 229 -8.87 34.24 0.07
N VAL A 230 -8.47 33.02 -0.33
CA VAL A 230 -8.69 31.80 0.44
C VAL A 230 -7.45 30.91 0.41
N ILE A 231 -7.10 30.34 1.56
CA ILE A 231 -6.13 29.25 1.66
C ILE A 231 -6.87 27.96 1.99
N LEU A 232 -6.75 26.96 1.12
CA LEU A 232 -7.35 25.65 1.30
C LEU A 232 -6.28 24.63 1.69
N LEU A 233 -6.33 24.17 2.94
CA LEU A 233 -5.38 23.23 3.53
C LEU A 233 -5.75 21.79 3.16
N CYS A 234 -4.95 21.18 2.30
CA CYS A 234 -5.04 19.78 1.88
C CYS A 234 -3.89 18.95 2.48
N HIS A 235 -3.55 19.21 3.74
CA HIS A 235 -2.37 18.66 4.41
C HIS A 235 -2.62 17.49 5.36
N GLY A 236 -3.84 16.95 5.34
CA GLY A 236 -4.20 15.72 6.03
C GLY A 236 -4.82 15.92 7.42
N PHE A 237 -4.95 14.82 8.14
CA PHE A 237 -5.67 14.71 9.40
C PHE A 237 -4.81 14.04 10.46
N ARG A 238 -5.10 14.32 11.72
CA ARG A 238 -4.64 13.55 12.88
C ARG A 238 -5.74 12.65 13.43
N THR A 239 -5.32 11.63 14.15
CA THR A 239 -6.17 10.65 14.81
C THR A 239 -6.09 10.87 16.32
N GLU A 240 -7.25 10.92 16.98
CA GLU A 240 -7.37 11.14 18.43
C GLU A 240 -8.50 10.29 19.00
N PHE A 241 -8.37 9.90 20.27
CA PHE A 241 -9.39 9.12 20.97
C PHE A 241 -9.71 9.76 22.32
N PRO A 242 -10.23 11.00 22.36
CA PRO A 242 -10.49 11.72 23.62
C PRO A 242 -11.53 11.03 24.51
N TRP A 243 -12.38 10.21 23.90
CA TRP A 243 -13.39 9.38 24.58
C TRP A 243 -12.81 8.10 25.20
N LEU A 244 -11.58 7.71 24.84
CA LEU A 244 -10.95 6.50 25.38
C LEU A 244 -10.24 6.84 26.69
N GLN A 245 -10.86 6.46 27.80
CA GLN A 245 -10.31 6.60 29.14
C GLN A 245 -9.69 5.27 29.56
N LEU A 246 -8.40 5.28 29.91
CA LEU A 246 -7.66 4.10 30.33
C LEU A 246 -7.21 4.24 31.80
N PRO A 247 -7.11 3.13 32.55
CA PRO A 247 -6.51 3.14 33.89
C PRO A 247 -5.12 3.77 33.92
N ASP A 248 -4.77 4.41 35.03
CA ASP A 248 -3.46 5.00 35.24
C ASP A 248 -2.33 3.98 35.04
N GLY A 249 -1.25 4.41 34.38
CA GLY A 249 -0.06 3.60 34.15
C GLY A 249 -0.08 2.72 32.90
N ILE A 250 -1.19 2.66 32.15
CA ILE A 250 -1.23 1.98 30.85
C ILE A 250 -0.73 2.94 29.74
N PRO A 251 0.40 2.64 29.07
CA PRO A 251 0.88 3.49 27.99
C PRO A 251 -0.03 3.35 26.76
N PHE A 252 -0.59 4.47 26.29
CA PHE A 252 -1.36 4.50 25.06
C PHE A 252 -0.89 5.64 24.14
N SER A 253 -0.73 5.32 22.87
CA SER A 253 -0.43 6.27 21.81
C SER A 253 -1.44 6.08 20.70
N ALA A 254 -1.96 7.19 20.17
CA ALA A 254 -2.86 7.18 19.00
C ALA A 254 -2.14 6.79 17.68
N ASN A 255 -0.84 6.53 17.73
CA ASN A 255 -0.03 6.14 16.57
C ASN A 255 -0.19 4.64 16.27
N PRO A 256 -0.76 4.26 15.10
CA PRO A 256 -0.94 2.85 14.74
C PRO A 256 0.34 2.02 14.68
N ARG A 257 1.50 2.64 14.39
CA ARG A 257 2.80 1.91 14.38
C ARG A 257 3.24 1.43 15.76
N SER A 258 2.66 1.98 16.82
CA SER A 258 2.92 1.51 18.18
C SER A 258 2.11 0.27 18.53
N TRP A 259 1.12 -0.08 17.71
CA TRP A 259 0.23 -1.22 17.91
C TRP A 259 0.68 -2.39 17.04
N PHE A 260 0.60 -3.59 17.58
CA PHE A 260 0.91 -4.79 16.80
C PHE A 260 -0.09 -4.91 15.65
N LEU A 261 0.43 -5.11 14.43
CA LEU A 261 -0.35 -5.14 13.19
C LEU A 261 -1.26 -3.90 12.98
N HIS A 262 -0.90 -2.75 13.56
CA HIS A 262 -1.72 -1.53 13.57
C HIS A 262 -3.13 -1.77 14.15
N CYS A 263 -3.25 -2.72 15.08
CA CYS A 263 -4.53 -3.22 15.57
C CYS A 263 -4.57 -3.46 17.09
N PHE A 264 -3.51 -4.02 17.67
CA PHE A 264 -3.49 -4.45 19.07
C PHE A 264 -2.53 -3.56 19.91
N PRO A 265 -3.05 -2.65 20.75
CA PRO A 265 -2.22 -1.82 21.62
C PRO A 265 -1.49 -2.63 22.70
N GLU A 266 -0.35 -2.11 23.16
CA GLU A 266 0.44 -2.71 24.23
C GLU A 266 -0.37 -2.82 25.53
N GLY A 267 -0.37 -4.01 26.14
CA GLY A 267 -1.09 -4.29 27.38
C GLY A 267 -2.61 -4.41 27.26
N LEU A 268 -3.21 -4.18 26.08
CA LEU A 268 -4.66 -4.15 25.89
C LEU A 268 -5.17 -5.10 24.78
N GLY A 269 -4.30 -5.94 24.21
CA GLY A 269 -4.61 -6.77 23.04
C GLY A 269 -5.60 -7.92 23.29
N ASP A 270 -6.13 -8.05 24.50
CA ASP A 270 -7.18 -8.98 24.90
C ASP A 270 -8.59 -8.34 24.89
N CYS A 271 -8.68 -7.02 25.06
CA CYS A 271 -9.96 -6.32 25.21
C CYS A 271 -10.11 -5.07 24.34
N LEU A 272 -9.05 -4.51 23.73
CA LEU A 272 -9.12 -3.33 22.87
C LEU A 272 -8.47 -3.58 21.52
N PHE A 273 -9.22 -3.33 20.45
CA PHE A 273 -8.80 -3.56 19.07
C PHE A 273 -9.09 -2.36 18.18
N PHE A 274 -8.18 -2.04 17.27
CA PHE A 274 -8.35 -0.97 16.28
C PHE A 274 -8.44 -1.55 14.87
N LEU A 275 -9.52 -1.26 14.14
CA LEU A 275 -9.73 -1.72 12.77
C LEU A 275 -9.77 -0.55 11.78
N GLY A 276 -9.12 -0.73 10.63
CA GLY A 276 -9.03 0.28 9.57
C GLY A 276 -7.85 1.25 9.70
N TYR A 277 -6.93 1.00 10.63
CA TYR A 277 -5.74 1.84 10.84
C TYR A 277 -4.50 1.39 10.08
N ALA A 278 -4.46 0.12 9.65
CA ALA A 278 -3.51 -0.36 8.64
C ALA A 278 -3.93 0.18 7.26
N ARG A 279 -3.21 1.18 6.75
CA ARG A 279 -3.41 1.80 5.43
C ARG A 279 -2.32 1.33 4.48
N PRO A 280 -2.65 0.43 3.53
CA PRO A 280 -1.66 0.02 2.55
C PRO A 280 -1.21 1.18 1.66
N GLY A 281 0.10 1.27 1.39
CA GLY A 281 0.62 2.25 0.42
C GLY A 281 -0.01 2.07 -0.95
N GLN A 282 -0.10 0.83 -1.41
CA GLN A 282 -0.80 0.37 -2.60
C GLN A 282 -1.64 -0.85 -2.23
N GLY A 283 -2.96 -0.80 -2.34
CA GLY A 283 -3.88 -1.82 -1.83
C GLY A 283 -5.10 -1.20 -1.14
N GLY A 284 -5.94 -2.05 -0.54
CA GLY A 284 -7.19 -1.62 0.09
C GLY A 284 -7.18 -1.74 1.61
N ILE A 285 -7.73 -0.73 2.29
CA ILE A 285 -8.03 -0.80 3.73
C ILE A 285 -9.11 -1.85 4.04
N PRO A 286 -10.23 -1.96 3.29
CA PRO A 286 -11.28 -2.92 3.63
C PRO A 286 -10.80 -4.39 3.66
N PRO A 287 -10.01 -4.90 2.68
CA PRO A 287 -9.44 -6.24 2.78
C PRO A 287 -8.53 -6.45 4.00
N ALA A 288 -7.71 -5.46 4.35
CA ALA A 288 -6.85 -5.54 5.53
C ALA A 288 -7.68 -5.58 6.83
N ALA A 289 -8.72 -4.76 6.92
CA ALA A 289 -9.66 -4.76 8.04
C ALA A 289 -10.47 -6.06 8.14
N GLU A 290 -10.86 -6.67 7.01
CA GLU A 290 -11.51 -7.97 6.97
C GLU A 290 -10.60 -9.10 7.49
N MET A 291 -9.33 -9.08 7.12
CA MET A 291 -8.35 -10.05 7.63
C MET A 291 -8.15 -9.88 9.13
N LEU A 292 -7.94 -8.64 9.60
CA LEU A 292 -7.81 -8.36 11.02
C LEU A 292 -9.06 -8.75 11.82
N SER A 293 -10.27 -8.53 11.28
CA SER A 293 -11.50 -8.91 11.97
C SER A 293 -11.64 -10.42 12.15
N GLN A 294 -11.22 -11.21 11.16
CA GLN A 294 -11.13 -12.66 11.29
C GLN A 294 -10.11 -13.07 12.37
N TYR A 295 -8.96 -12.39 12.44
CA TYR A 295 -7.97 -12.68 13.47
C TYR A 295 -8.47 -12.34 14.87
N ILE A 296 -9.10 -11.17 15.05
CA ILE A 296 -9.74 -10.75 16.31
C ILE A 296 -10.80 -11.78 16.75
N ALA A 297 -11.66 -12.23 15.83
CA ALA A 297 -12.70 -13.21 16.15
C ALA A 297 -12.11 -14.54 16.67
N LEU A 298 -10.99 -14.99 16.10
CA LEU A 298 -10.28 -16.19 16.57
C LEU A 298 -9.66 -15.99 17.96
N LEU A 299 -9.08 -14.81 18.23
CA LEU A 299 -8.52 -14.46 19.53
C LEU A 299 -9.60 -14.39 20.60
N LEU A 300 -10.70 -13.67 20.33
CA LEU A 300 -11.85 -13.58 21.25
C LEU A 300 -12.46 -14.95 21.54
N ARG A 301 -12.59 -15.81 20.52
CA ARG A 301 -13.03 -17.19 20.73
C ARG A 301 -12.05 -17.98 21.61
N GLY A 302 -10.74 -17.81 21.40
CA GLY A 302 -9.69 -18.42 22.22
C GLY A 302 -9.77 -17.99 23.68
N LEU A 303 -9.96 -16.69 23.92
CA LEU A 303 -10.12 -16.09 25.26
C LEU A 303 -11.38 -16.62 25.97
N LEU A 304 -12.52 -16.70 25.27
CA LEU A 304 -13.80 -17.12 25.85
C LEU A 304 -13.91 -18.65 26.08
N LEU A 305 -13.32 -19.47 25.21
CA LEU A 305 -13.48 -20.93 25.22
C LEU A 305 -12.24 -21.69 25.74
N ARG A 306 -11.24 -20.99 26.30
CA ARG A 306 -9.94 -21.56 26.70
C ARG A 306 -9.28 -22.38 25.56
N GLY A 307 -9.34 -21.83 24.34
CA GLY A 307 -8.86 -22.46 23.11
C GLY A 307 -7.57 -21.84 22.51
N GLU A 308 -7.11 -22.45 21.41
CA GLU A 308 -5.72 -22.57 20.92
C GLU A 308 -4.99 -21.30 20.41
N ARG A 309 -5.65 -20.16 20.13
CA ARG A 309 -4.98 -18.96 19.56
C ARG A 309 -4.92 -17.81 20.54
N GLN A 310 -3.70 -17.33 20.79
CA GLN A 310 -3.39 -16.15 21.59
C GLN A 310 -2.49 -15.22 20.77
N LEU A 311 -2.43 -13.95 21.18
CA LEU A 311 -1.39 -13.06 20.67
C LEU A 311 -0.02 -13.60 21.07
N PRO A 312 1.03 -13.37 20.25
CA PRO A 312 2.40 -13.66 20.66
C PRO A 312 2.71 -12.99 22.01
N ALA A 313 3.40 -13.69 22.92
CA ALA A 313 3.72 -13.14 24.24
C ALA A 313 4.54 -11.84 24.16
N ASP A 314 5.31 -11.65 23.09
CA ASP A 314 6.12 -10.47 22.83
C ASP A 314 5.49 -9.50 21.80
N TYR A 315 4.16 -9.55 21.57
CA TYR A 315 3.51 -8.76 20.51
C TYR A 315 3.79 -7.25 20.60
N ALA A 316 3.91 -6.69 21.81
CA ALA A 316 4.26 -5.28 22.01
C ALA A 316 5.71 -4.98 21.59
N ALA A 317 6.64 -5.90 21.90
CA ALA A 317 8.01 -5.79 21.42
C ALA A 317 8.09 -5.97 19.90
N GLN A 318 7.23 -6.82 19.32
CA GLN A 318 7.09 -6.96 17.87
C GLN A 318 6.56 -5.68 17.24
N ALA A 319 5.52 -5.05 17.80
CA ALA A 319 4.99 -3.77 17.33
C ALA A 319 6.07 -2.69 17.25
N ARG A 320 6.91 -2.56 18.29
CA ARG A 320 8.03 -1.60 18.29
C ARG A 320 9.04 -1.88 17.17
N ARG A 321 9.35 -3.15 16.90
CA ARG A 321 10.25 -3.54 15.81
C ARG A 321 9.64 -3.25 14.44
N ASP A 322 8.39 -3.67 14.23
CA ASP A 322 7.66 -3.47 12.98
C ASP A 322 7.50 -1.96 12.70
N GLY A 323 7.15 -1.16 13.70
CA GLY A 323 7.05 0.30 13.56
C GLY A 323 8.37 0.99 13.23
N ALA A 324 9.50 0.49 13.76
CA ALA A 324 10.84 0.97 13.39
C ALA A 324 11.20 0.57 11.95
N ALA A 325 10.91 -0.67 11.56
CA ALA A 325 11.12 -1.18 10.22
C ALA A 325 10.28 -0.43 9.17
N GLU A 326 9.01 -0.16 9.44
CA GLU A 326 8.14 0.65 8.60
C GLU A 326 8.67 2.08 8.44
N ARG A 327 9.12 2.71 9.54
CA ARG A 327 9.70 4.05 9.49
C ARG A 327 10.96 4.10 8.62
N GLU A 328 11.79 3.07 8.70
CA GLU A 328 12.97 2.92 7.87
C GLU A 328 12.61 2.62 6.41
N TYR A 329 11.63 1.74 6.18
CA TYR A 329 11.16 1.36 4.85
C TYR A 329 10.58 2.56 4.11
N TYR A 330 9.69 3.32 4.76
CA TYR A 330 9.07 4.54 4.25
C TYR A 330 9.88 5.80 4.55
N CYS A 331 11.21 5.75 4.39
CA CYS A 331 12.13 6.82 4.81
C CYS A 331 11.87 8.21 4.20
N ILE A 332 11.18 8.30 3.05
CA ILE A 332 10.86 9.59 2.40
C ILE A 332 9.63 10.26 3.04
N SER A 333 8.74 9.46 3.62
CA SER A 333 7.51 9.89 4.30
C SER A 333 7.37 9.17 5.66
N PRO A 334 8.37 9.31 6.55
CA PRO A 334 8.44 8.50 7.76
C PRO A 334 7.31 8.80 8.74
N ASP A 335 6.69 9.98 8.67
CA ASP A 335 5.66 10.39 9.64
C ASP A 335 4.23 9.97 9.25
N VAL A 336 4.06 9.27 8.11
CA VAL A 336 2.76 8.71 7.72
C VAL A 336 2.55 7.37 8.44
N ASN A 337 2.08 7.48 9.67
CA ASN A 337 2.06 6.40 10.66
C ASN A 337 1.15 5.21 10.33
N SER A 338 0.15 5.35 9.47
CA SER A 338 -0.75 4.24 9.12
C SER A 338 -0.21 3.30 8.03
N MET A 339 0.96 3.58 7.45
CA MET A 339 1.42 2.91 6.22
C MET A 339 1.88 1.47 6.45
N VAL A 340 1.38 0.55 5.61
CA VAL A 340 1.80 -0.87 5.56
C VAL A 340 2.10 -1.32 4.12
N ASP A 341 2.95 -2.33 3.94
CA ASP A 341 3.07 -3.01 2.63
C ASP A 341 1.95 -4.04 2.51
N TYR A 342 1.12 -3.89 1.48
CA TYR A 342 -0.10 -4.70 1.37
C TYR A 342 0.17 -6.19 1.34
N ASN A 343 1.13 -6.64 0.54
CA ASN A 343 1.36 -8.07 0.34
C ASN A 343 1.98 -8.69 1.58
N ALA A 344 3.00 -8.05 2.16
CA ALA A 344 3.62 -8.51 3.39
C ALA A 344 2.62 -8.52 4.55
N PHE A 345 1.79 -7.47 4.67
CA PHE A 345 0.77 -7.38 5.70
C PHE A 345 -0.28 -8.50 5.56
N MET A 346 -0.85 -8.67 4.37
CA MET A 346 -1.92 -9.65 4.15
C MET A 346 -1.41 -11.08 4.37
N GLU A 347 -0.21 -11.44 3.90
CA GLU A 347 0.39 -12.76 4.20
C GLU A 347 0.72 -12.94 5.68
N SER A 348 1.24 -11.89 6.32
CA SER A 348 1.57 -11.93 7.76
C SER A 348 0.32 -12.20 8.62
N VAL A 349 -0.80 -11.58 8.28
CA VAL A 349 -2.08 -11.81 8.95
C VAL A 349 -2.66 -13.17 8.56
N ALA A 350 -2.61 -13.56 7.28
CA ALA A 350 -3.10 -14.86 6.81
C ALA A 350 -2.43 -16.03 7.53
N ARG A 351 -1.11 -15.96 7.75
CA ARG A 351 -0.33 -16.92 8.54
C ARG A 351 -0.83 -17.07 9.97
N ARG A 352 -1.16 -15.94 10.61
CA ARG A 352 -1.68 -15.90 11.98
C ARG A 352 -3.13 -16.34 12.11
N ILE A 353 -3.89 -16.33 11.01
CA ILE A 353 -5.23 -16.91 10.92
C ILE A 353 -5.17 -18.39 10.51
N GLY A 354 -4.13 -18.79 9.78
CA GLY A 354 -4.02 -20.09 9.12
C GLY A 354 -4.54 -20.10 7.68
N CYS A 355 -5.14 -19.01 7.19
CA CYS A 355 -5.82 -18.92 5.88
C CYS A 355 -4.91 -18.63 4.68
N GLU A 356 -3.60 -18.83 4.80
CA GLU A 356 -2.67 -18.76 3.66
C GLU A 356 -3.21 -19.61 2.50
N THR A 357 -3.27 -19.07 1.29
CA THR A 357 -3.71 -19.88 0.16
C THR A 357 -2.56 -20.79 -0.28
N TYR A 358 -2.85 -22.07 -0.54
CA TYR A 358 -1.92 -22.97 -1.21
C TYR A 358 -2.44 -23.36 -2.59
N MET A 359 -1.50 -23.56 -3.51
CA MET A 359 -1.80 -24.10 -4.82
C MET A 359 -1.98 -25.62 -4.76
N PRO A 360 -2.77 -26.22 -5.67
CA PRO A 360 -2.84 -27.67 -5.83
C PRO A 360 -1.44 -28.28 -5.96
N LEU A 361 -1.23 -29.47 -5.40
CA LEU A 361 0.09 -30.14 -5.40
C LEU A 361 0.68 -30.25 -6.82
N SER A 362 -0.16 -30.48 -7.84
CA SER A 362 0.27 -30.50 -9.23
C SER A 362 0.90 -29.17 -9.67
N CYS A 363 0.32 -28.01 -9.30
CA CYS A 363 0.91 -26.70 -9.59
C CYS A 363 2.27 -26.54 -8.92
N VAL A 364 2.39 -26.97 -7.66
CA VAL A 364 3.66 -26.90 -6.91
C VAL A 364 4.72 -27.78 -7.57
N ILE A 365 4.39 -29.01 -7.96
CA ILE A 365 5.33 -29.91 -8.65
C ILE A 365 5.81 -29.31 -9.96
N PHE A 366 4.89 -28.89 -10.84
CA PHE A 366 5.26 -28.33 -12.14
C PHE A 366 6.04 -27.02 -11.99
N PHE A 367 5.72 -26.20 -10.99
CA PHE A 367 6.47 -24.99 -10.70
C PHE A 367 7.93 -25.30 -10.32
N ASN A 368 8.15 -26.25 -9.41
CA ASN A 368 9.51 -26.63 -9.00
C ASN A 368 10.28 -27.30 -10.14
N LEU A 369 9.63 -28.14 -10.96
CA LEU A 369 10.23 -28.69 -12.17
C LEU A 369 10.65 -27.57 -13.14
N HIS A 370 9.80 -26.55 -13.29
CA HIS A 370 10.12 -25.39 -14.12
C HIS A 370 11.35 -24.63 -13.59
N ILE A 371 11.39 -24.28 -12.29
CA ILE A 371 12.55 -23.61 -11.69
C ILE A 371 13.82 -24.47 -11.79
N LEU A 372 13.71 -25.79 -11.64
CA LEU A 372 14.84 -26.71 -11.81
C LEU A 372 15.39 -26.68 -13.25
N THR A 373 14.53 -26.63 -14.27
CA THR A 373 14.99 -26.47 -15.66
C THR A 373 15.73 -25.15 -15.85
N VAL A 374 15.28 -24.06 -15.23
CA VAL A 374 15.98 -22.75 -15.26
C VAL A 374 17.35 -22.84 -14.58
N ALA A 375 17.43 -23.48 -13.41
CA ALA A 375 18.69 -23.69 -12.70
C ALA A 375 19.68 -24.53 -13.51
N PHE A 376 19.22 -25.62 -14.12
CA PHE A 376 20.05 -26.46 -15.00
C PHE A 376 20.50 -25.72 -16.26
N MET A 377 19.65 -24.86 -16.83
CA MET A 377 20.06 -24.00 -17.94
C MET A 377 21.18 -23.04 -17.53
N ALA A 378 21.02 -22.35 -16.39
CA ALA A 378 22.04 -21.46 -15.87
C ALA A 378 23.37 -22.20 -15.56
N LEU A 379 23.30 -23.37 -14.94
CA LEU A 379 24.48 -24.19 -14.66
C LEU A 379 25.18 -24.67 -15.92
N ARG A 380 24.42 -25.06 -16.96
CA ARG A 380 24.99 -25.48 -18.24
C ARG A 380 25.71 -24.34 -18.96
N CYS A 381 25.24 -23.10 -18.82
CA CYS A 381 25.95 -21.91 -19.32
C CYS A 381 27.30 -21.70 -18.60
N CYS A 382 27.43 -22.11 -17.34
CA CYS A 382 28.66 -22.01 -16.56
C CYS A 382 29.57 -23.23 -16.67
N SER A 383 29.02 -24.42 -16.94
CA SER A 383 29.77 -25.68 -17.05
C SER A 383 29.06 -26.70 -17.95
N THR A 384 29.80 -27.24 -18.91
CA THR A 384 29.31 -28.27 -19.83
C THR A 384 29.42 -29.70 -19.29
N THR A 385 29.98 -29.90 -18.10
CA THR A 385 30.22 -31.24 -17.52
C THR A 385 29.26 -31.58 -16.38
N LEU A 386 28.73 -30.59 -15.66
CA LEU A 386 27.89 -30.81 -14.48
C LEU A 386 26.47 -31.30 -14.81
N ILE A 387 25.94 -30.90 -15.96
CA ILE A 387 24.57 -31.23 -16.38
C ILE A 387 24.62 -32.10 -17.64
N PRO A 388 24.12 -33.36 -17.61
CA PRO A 388 24.24 -34.30 -18.73
C PRO A 388 23.31 -34.00 -19.90
N PHE A 389 22.40 -33.03 -19.76
CA PHE A 389 21.44 -32.63 -20.79
C PHE A 389 22.00 -31.52 -21.69
N SER A 390 21.65 -31.56 -22.98
CA SER A 390 21.97 -30.50 -23.93
C SER A 390 21.10 -29.25 -23.70
N MET A 391 21.53 -28.10 -24.23
CA MET A 391 20.72 -26.86 -24.14
C MET A 391 19.40 -26.96 -24.87
N SER A 392 19.34 -27.65 -26.01
CA SER A 392 18.07 -27.87 -26.72
C SER A 392 17.11 -28.72 -25.90
N THR A 393 17.59 -29.79 -25.26
CA THR A 393 16.76 -30.63 -24.38
C THR A 393 16.21 -29.82 -23.21
N LEU A 394 17.05 -29.00 -22.57
CA LEU A 394 16.62 -28.17 -21.44
C LEU A 394 15.62 -27.08 -21.86
N LEU A 395 15.79 -26.47 -23.04
CA LEU A 395 14.83 -25.50 -23.59
C LEU A 395 13.47 -26.14 -23.88
N VAL A 396 13.44 -27.36 -24.42
CA VAL A 396 12.19 -28.10 -24.64
C VAL A 396 11.49 -28.42 -23.32
N LEU A 397 12.24 -28.87 -22.31
CA LEU A 397 11.70 -29.13 -20.97
C LEU A 397 11.18 -27.85 -20.31
N TRP A 398 11.91 -26.75 -20.42
CA TRP A 398 11.49 -25.44 -19.93
C TRP A 398 10.20 -24.97 -20.62
N ALA A 399 10.11 -25.08 -21.94
CA ALA A 399 8.92 -24.73 -22.70
C ALA A 399 7.71 -25.61 -22.33
N GLY A 400 7.91 -26.93 -22.22
CA GLY A 400 6.87 -27.87 -21.82
C GLY A 400 6.34 -27.62 -20.41
N THR A 401 7.24 -27.34 -19.45
CA THR A 401 6.84 -26.96 -18.09
C THR A 401 6.15 -25.58 -18.06
N ALA A 402 6.61 -24.59 -18.84
CA ALA A 402 5.95 -23.29 -18.95
C ALA A 402 4.52 -23.41 -19.51
N ILE A 403 4.33 -24.17 -20.59
CA ILE A 403 3.00 -24.46 -21.16
C ILE A 403 2.11 -25.17 -20.13
N SER A 404 2.67 -26.11 -19.37
CA SER A 404 1.94 -26.79 -18.30
C SER A 404 1.48 -25.81 -17.22
N LEU A 405 2.36 -24.91 -16.75
CA LEU A 405 2.00 -23.87 -15.77
C LEU A 405 0.88 -22.94 -16.28
N CYS A 406 0.87 -22.63 -17.58
CA CYS A 406 -0.14 -21.78 -18.20
C CYS A 406 -1.50 -22.48 -18.40
N THR A 407 -1.53 -23.80 -18.51
CA THR A 407 -2.75 -24.57 -18.88
C THR A 407 -3.37 -25.32 -17.71
N LEU A 408 -2.55 -25.72 -16.72
CA LEU A 408 -2.98 -26.50 -15.57
C LEU A 408 -4.05 -25.75 -14.75
N HIS A 409 -5.12 -26.46 -14.38
CA HIS A 409 -6.27 -25.90 -13.65
C HIS A 409 -6.83 -24.62 -14.27
N ASN A 410 -6.92 -24.58 -15.62
CA ASN A 410 -7.39 -23.40 -16.37
C ASN A 410 -6.54 -22.14 -16.08
N GLY A 411 -5.22 -22.33 -16.05
CA GLY A 411 -4.24 -21.27 -15.81
C GLY A 411 -4.27 -20.72 -14.39
N LEU A 412 -4.65 -21.53 -13.39
CA LEU A 412 -4.76 -21.11 -11.99
C LEU A 412 -3.48 -20.46 -11.46
N LEU A 413 -2.30 -21.02 -11.80
CA LEU A 413 -1.04 -20.46 -11.34
C LEU A 413 -0.76 -19.07 -11.92
N ILE A 414 -1.09 -18.86 -13.19
CA ILE A 414 -0.94 -17.54 -13.83
C ILE A 414 -1.90 -16.54 -13.20
N LYS A 415 -3.15 -16.95 -12.91
CA LYS A 415 -4.11 -16.13 -12.16
C LYS A 415 -3.58 -15.81 -10.76
N TRP A 416 -3.01 -16.78 -10.06
CA TRP A 416 -2.42 -16.62 -8.73
C TRP A 416 -1.29 -15.59 -8.69
N TRP A 417 -0.43 -15.61 -9.70
CA TRP A 417 0.70 -14.69 -9.84
C TRP A 417 0.30 -13.29 -10.28
N LEU A 418 -0.58 -13.19 -11.29
CA LEU A 418 -0.90 -11.91 -11.94
C LEU A 418 -2.08 -11.19 -11.33
N TYR A 419 -3.07 -11.91 -10.78
CA TYR A 419 -4.19 -11.22 -10.15
C TYR A 419 -3.75 -10.57 -8.85
N PRO A 420 -4.31 -9.38 -8.54
CA PRO A 420 -4.08 -8.72 -7.28
C PRO A 420 -4.35 -9.64 -6.10
N HIS A 421 -3.74 -9.30 -4.98
CA HIS A 421 -3.89 -9.97 -3.71
C HIS A 421 -5.25 -9.63 -3.06
N TRP A 422 -6.33 -9.96 -3.76
CA TRP A 422 -7.71 -9.79 -3.29
C TRP A 422 -7.98 -10.56 -2.00
N GLY A 423 -8.82 -10.00 -1.12
CA GLY A 423 -9.24 -10.66 0.12
C GLY A 423 -9.86 -12.04 -0.10
N VAL A 424 -10.54 -12.24 -1.23
CA VAL A 424 -11.18 -13.52 -1.61
C VAL A 424 -10.21 -14.70 -1.75
N TRP A 425 -8.91 -14.46 -2.01
CA TRP A 425 -7.90 -15.53 -2.00
C TRP A 425 -7.79 -16.21 -0.63
N TYR A 426 -7.97 -15.44 0.44
CA TYR A 426 -7.94 -15.91 1.83
C TYR A 426 -9.26 -16.55 2.28
N ARG A 427 -10.26 -16.60 1.40
CA ARG A 427 -11.50 -17.36 1.59
C ARG A 427 -11.40 -18.76 0.97
N TYR A 428 -10.25 -19.17 0.46
CA TYR A 428 -10.11 -20.50 -0.15
C TYR A 428 -10.24 -21.65 0.88
N ARG A 429 -9.76 -21.43 2.11
CA ARG A 429 -9.74 -22.41 3.21
C ARG A 429 -9.70 -21.74 4.59
N ASP A 430 -9.74 -22.55 5.66
CA ASP A 430 -9.71 -22.15 7.09
C ASP A 430 -11.07 -21.63 7.65
N PRO A 431 -11.22 -21.17 8.93
CA PRO A 431 -12.51 -21.13 9.64
C PRO A 431 -13.68 -20.39 8.95
N GLY A 432 -13.38 -19.48 8.02
CA GLY A 432 -14.36 -18.71 7.25
C GLY A 432 -14.30 -18.96 5.74
N ALA A 433 -13.85 -20.14 5.30
CA ALA A 433 -13.68 -20.49 3.90
C ALA A 433 -14.99 -20.46 3.10
N ASN A 434 -14.90 -19.96 1.88
CA ASN A 434 -15.91 -20.05 0.83
C ASN A 434 -15.20 -20.29 -0.53
N PRO A 435 -14.71 -21.51 -0.80
CA PRO A 435 -14.00 -21.82 -2.03
C PRO A 435 -14.87 -21.67 -3.28
N SER A 436 -16.20 -21.85 -3.16
CA SER A 436 -17.14 -21.57 -4.26
C SER A 436 -17.10 -20.12 -4.72
N LEU A 437 -16.95 -19.16 -3.80
CA LEU A 437 -16.85 -17.75 -4.13
C LEU A 437 -15.58 -17.46 -4.94
N LEU A 438 -14.43 -17.98 -4.51
CA LEU A 438 -13.18 -17.82 -5.25
C LEU A 438 -13.27 -18.46 -6.64
N ASN A 439 -13.77 -19.70 -6.72
CA ASN A 439 -13.90 -20.42 -7.99
C ASN A 439 -14.85 -19.71 -8.96
N ALA A 440 -15.98 -19.19 -8.47
CA ALA A 440 -16.92 -18.40 -9.27
C ALA A 440 -16.26 -17.13 -9.81
N LEU A 441 -15.51 -16.41 -8.97
CA LEU A 441 -14.79 -15.21 -9.37
C LEU A 441 -13.70 -15.52 -10.42
N LEU A 442 -12.87 -16.53 -10.19
CA LEU A 442 -11.79 -16.93 -11.11
C LEU A 442 -12.32 -17.51 -12.43
N THR A 443 -13.56 -18.02 -12.45
CA THR A 443 -14.22 -18.47 -13.68
C THR A 443 -14.75 -17.29 -14.47
N ARG A 444 -15.33 -16.29 -13.79
CA ARG A 444 -15.85 -15.07 -14.41
C ARG A 444 -14.73 -14.17 -14.94
N LEU A 445 -13.62 -14.07 -14.21
CA LEU A 445 -12.43 -13.33 -14.60
C LEU A 445 -11.44 -14.27 -15.29
N SER A 446 -11.60 -14.44 -16.61
CA SER A 446 -10.67 -15.22 -17.41
C SER A 446 -9.45 -14.38 -17.79
N LEU A 447 -8.26 -14.99 -17.89
CA LEU A 447 -7.03 -14.28 -18.24
C LEU A 447 -7.16 -13.51 -19.56
N ARG A 448 -7.84 -14.10 -20.55
CA ARG A 448 -8.04 -13.50 -21.89
C ARG A 448 -8.87 -12.21 -21.86
N ASN A 449 -9.86 -12.13 -20.96
CA ASN A 449 -10.79 -11.00 -20.90
C ASN A 449 -10.36 -9.95 -19.87
N SER A 450 -9.58 -10.36 -18.85
CA SER A 450 -9.20 -9.51 -17.73
C SER A 450 -7.81 -8.90 -17.84
N ILE A 451 -7.01 -9.28 -18.85
CA ILE A 451 -5.66 -8.74 -19.07
C ILE A 451 -5.56 -8.18 -20.48
N VAL A 452 -5.26 -6.89 -20.57
CA VAL A 452 -4.91 -6.24 -21.84
C VAL A 452 -3.41 -6.39 -22.07
N LEU A 453 -3.03 -7.04 -23.17
CA LEU A 453 -1.63 -7.22 -23.56
C LEU A 453 -1.16 -6.03 -24.41
N ASP A 454 -0.78 -4.95 -23.76
CA ASP A 454 -0.06 -3.84 -24.40
C ASP A 454 1.47 -4.05 -24.32
N PRO A 455 2.29 -3.37 -25.15
CA PRO A 455 3.74 -3.57 -25.16
C PRO A 455 4.42 -3.37 -23.81
N LEU A 456 3.94 -2.40 -23.01
CA LEU A 456 4.51 -2.11 -21.70
C LEU A 456 4.13 -3.20 -20.70
N PHE A 457 2.89 -3.71 -20.74
CA PHE A 457 2.50 -4.89 -19.98
C PHE A 457 3.24 -6.16 -20.41
N ILE A 458 3.59 -6.32 -21.68
CA ILE A 458 4.44 -7.43 -22.14
C ILE A 458 5.85 -7.31 -21.55
N THR A 459 6.45 -6.12 -21.60
CA THR A 459 7.76 -5.90 -20.95
C THR A 459 7.71 -6.12 -19.44
N TYR A 460 6.59 -5.78 -18.80
CA TYR A 460 6.30 -6.11 -17.41
C TYR A 460 6.38 -7.63 -17.19
N LEU A 461 5.61 -8.41 -17.94
CA LEU A 461 5.56 -9.87 -17.78
C LEU A 461 6.94 -10.51 -17.98
N VAL A 462 7.66 -10.09 -19.02
CA VAL A 462 9.01 -10.62 -19.32
C VAL A 462 9.98 -10.28 -18.19
N TRP A 463 10.04 -9.01 -17.75
CA TRP A 463 10.91 -8.61 -16.64
C TRP A 463 10.55 -9.37 -15.37
N PHE A 464 9.27 -9.43 -15.03
CA PHE A 464 8.81 -9.98 -13.76
C PHE A 464 8.99 -11.49 -13.71
N ALA A 465 8.81 -12.21 -14.82
CA ALA A 465 9.15 -13.62 -14.90
C ALA A 465 10.66 -13.86 -14.69
N LEU A 466 11.52 -13.12 -15.41
CA LEU A 466 12.98 -13.26 -15.30
C LEU A 466 13.50 -12.92 -13.90
N SER A 467 13.05 -11.80 -13.34
CA SER A 467 13.45 -11.38 -11.99
C SER A 467 12.89 -12.31 -10.91
N THR A 468 11.73 -12.94 -11.13
CA THR A 468 11.25 -14.02 -10.25
C THR A 468 12.18 -15.22 -10.30
N TYR A 469 12.66 -15.64 -11.48
CA TYR A 469 13.64 -16.73 -11.57
C TYR A 469 14.94 -16.38 -10.83
N ILE A 470 15.46 -15.17 -11.03
CA ILE A 470 16.66 -14.68 -10.30
C ILE A 470 16.39 -14.72 -8.79
N GLN A 471 15.25 -14.20 -8.34
CA GLN A 471 14.90 -14.18 -6.93
C GLN A 471 14.77 -15.58 -6.33
N ARG A 472 14.21 -16.54 -7.07
CA ARG A 472 14.08 -17.93 -6.63
C ARG A 472 15.44 -18.61 -6.45
N LEU A 473 16.37 -18.42 -7.39
CA LEU A 473 17.73 -18.92 -7.24
C LEU A 473 18.45 -18.25 -6.07
N LEU A 474 18.29 -16.93 -5.91
CA LEU A 474 18.86 -16.17 -4.81
C LEU A 474 18.33 -16.64 -3.45
N LEU A 475 17.02 -16.90 -3.34
CA LEU A 475 16.39 -17.39 -2.11
C LEU A 475 17.02 -18.68 -1.58
N ILE A 476 17.33 -19.64 -2.46
CA ILE A 476 17.97 -20.90 -2.07
C ILE A 476 19.31 -20.63 -1.38
N VAL A 477 20.07 -19.66 -1.88
CA VAL A 477 21.38 -19.28 -1.34
C VAL A 477 21.26 -18.42 -0.07
N LEU A 478 20.25 -17.55 0.00
CA LEU A 478 20.04 -16.64 1.13
C LEU A 478 19.38 -17.32 2.34
N PHE A 479 18.59 -18.37 2.12
CA PHE A 479 17.79 -18.98 3.19
C PHE A 479 18.64 -19.56 4.30
N VAL A 480 19.64 -20.39 3.98
CA VAL A 480 20.47 -21.06 4.99
C VAL A 480 21.24 -20.05 5.85
N PRO A 481 21.99 -19.06 5.29
CA PRO A 481 22.63 -18.03 6.09
C PRO A 481 21.62 -17.22 6.93
N SER A 482 20.48 -16.83 6.34
CA SER A 482 19.44 -16.08 7.06
C SER A 482 18.87 -16.88 8.24
N ALA A 483 18.61 -18.17 8.06
CA ALA A 483 18.09 -19.05 9.11
C ALA A 483 19.12 -19.25 10.23
N LEU A 484 20.39 -19.48 9.88
CA LEU A 484 21.48 -19.62 10.86
C LEU A 484 21.68 -18.34 11.67
N LEU A 485 21.75 -17.18 11.01
CA LEU A 485 21.93 -15.89 11.68
C LEU A 485 20.74 -15.56 12.59
N SER A 486 19.51 -15.86 12.14
CA SER A 486 18.30 -15.70 12.96
C SER A 486 18.33 -16.60 14.19
N ALA A 487 18.75 -17.87 14.04
CA ALA A 487 18.91 -18.81 15.15
C ALA A 487 19.99 -18.38 16.15
N MET A 488 21.03 -17.68 15.68
CA MET A 488 22.07 -17.06 16.53
C MET A 488 21.62 -15.74 17.19
N GLY A 489 20.37 -15.31 16.99
CA GLY A 489 19.85 -14.04 17.50
C GLY A 489 20.37 -12.80 16.75
N VAL A 490 21.11 -12.98 15.65
CA VAL A 490 21.54 -11.88 14.79
C VAL A 490 20.36 -11.44 13.94
N ARG A 491 19.78 -10.30 14.30
CA ARG A 491 18.68 -9.68 13.57
C ARG A 491 19.21 -8.48 12.82
N PHE A 492 19.14 -8.52 11.49
CA PHE A 492 19.39 -7.34 10.68
C PHE A 492 18.19 -6.39 10.79
N PRO A 493 18.39 -5.06 10.65
CA PRO A 493 17.29 -4.16 10.36
C PRO A 493 16.51 -4.72 9.16
N GLU A 494 15.18 -4.78 9.22
CA GLU A 494 14.37 -5.42 8.17
C GLU A 494 14.62 -4.81 6.77
N ALA A 495 15.12 -3.57 6.72
CA ALA A 495 15.54 -2.89 5.50
C ALA A 495 17.01 -3.12 5.05
N TRP A 496 17.91 -3.68 5.86
CA TRP A 496 19.31 -3.94 5.46
C TRP A 496 19.59 -5.44 5.43
N GLY A 497 19.94 -5.98 4.26
CA GLY A 497 20.02 -7.43 4.03
C GLY A 497 18.65 -8.10 3.88
N GLY A 498 17.63 -7.65 4.62
CA GLY A 498 16.24 -8.09 4.47
C GLY A 498 15.62 -7.72 3.12
N LEU A 499 16.05 -6.61 2.49
CA LEU A 499 15.57 -6.19 1.16
C LEU A 499 16.07 -7.03 0.00
N LEU A 500 16.95 -8.02 0.22
CA LEU A 500 17.28 -9.05 -0.77
C LEU A 500 16.27 -10.21 -0.76
N ARG A 501 15.43 -10.30 0.28
CA ARG A 501 14.30 -11.23 0.34
C ARG A 501 13.13 -10.69 -0.49
N PRO A 502 12.20 -11.55 -0.92
CA PRO A 502 10.95 -11.12 -1.52
C PRO A 502 10.22 -10.10 -0.65
N LYS A 503 9.59 -9.10 -1.27
CA LYS A 503 8.78 -8.08 -0.57
C LYS A 503 7.76 -8.68 0.39
N LEU A 504 7.20 -9.85 0.06
CA LEU A 504 6.28 -10.63 0.91
C LEU A 504 6.79 -10.87 2.34
N PHE A 505 8.11 -10.88 2.55
CA PHE A 505 8.76 -11.23 3.82
C PHE A 505 9.61 -10.10 4.39
N VAL A 506 9.48 -8.87 3.87
CA VAL A 506 10.31 -7.74 4.30
C VAL A 506 9.76 -7.10 5.58
N LEU A 507 8.44 -6.99 5.74
CA LEU A 507 7.80 -6.25 6.83
C LEU A 507 6.82 -7.11 7.64
N HIS A 508 6.38 -6.54 8.78
CA HIS A 508 5.32 -7.05 9.65
C HIS A 508 5.62 -8.44 10.24
N GLY A 509 6.91 -8.75 10.47
CA GLY A 509 7.35 -10.03 11.01
C GLY A 509 6.82 -11.26 10.25
N CYS A 510 6.70 -11.17 8.92
CA CYS A 510 6.33 -12.29 8.08
C CYS A 510 7.54 -13.22 7.89
N GLU A 511 7.61 -14.29 8.68
CA GLU A 511 8.79 -15.18 8.72
C GLU A 511 8.98 -15.99 7.43
N LEU A 512 10.17 -15.96 6.82
CA LEU A 512 10.49 -16.83 5.70
C LEU A 512 10.64 -18.30 6.18
N ARG A 513 9.71 -19.18 5.77
CA ARG A 513 9.69 -20.61 6.14
C ARG A 513 10.41 -21.45 5.09
N LEU A 514 10.87 -22.65 5.49
CA LEU A 514 11.48 -23.60 4.55
C LEU A 514 10.54 -23.96 3.39
N SER A 515 9.24 -24.08 3.67
CA SER A 515 8.22 -24.33 2.64
C SER A 515 8.20 -23.27 1.54
N ASP A 516 8.52 -22.01 1.87
CA ASP A 516 8.42 -20.88 0.95
C ASP A 516 9.46 -20.96 -0.19
N LEU A 517 10.50 -21.80 -0.02
CA LEU A 517 11.45 -22.11 -1.09
C LEU A 517 10.81 -22.86 -2.25
N PHE A 518 9.76 -23.63 -1.97
CA PHE A 518 9.14 -24.54 -2.93
C PHE A 518 7.75 -24.09 -3.37
N LEU A 519 7.10 -23.18 -2.63
CA LEU A 519 5.78 -22.67 -3.00
C LEU A 519 5.88 -21.66 -4.16
N PRO A 520 4.96 -21.71 -5.15
CA PRO A 520 4.97 -20.86 -6.35
C PRO A 520 4.91 -19.36 -6.11
#